data_AF-A0A1T5CR32-F1
#
_entry.id   AF-A0A1T5CR32-F1
#
_cell.length_a   1.000
_cell.length_b   1.000
_cell.length_c   1.000
_cell.angle_alpha   90.00
_cell.angle_beta   90.00
_cell.angle_gamma   90.00
#
_symmetry.space_group_name_H-M   'P 1'
#
loop_
_entity.id
_entity.type
_entity.pdbx_description
1 polymer ?
#
loop_
_entity_poly.entity_id
_entity_poly.type
_entity_poly.pdbx_seq_one_letter_code
_entity_poly.pdbx_strand_id
1 'polypeptide(L)'
;MKLLYTILLYLTFLTGFSQNDKSPYLLVSTENAVIPLKSSKTGVEISGIIAHVRVTQVYQNEGSQTIEAKYVFPLSTQATVHKMQMTIGIRIVNAEIYEKQEAQKVYEKALYDIIRCESDSNNTIFHLQDKRKIFVTKTLKYFADLLSSHDFVRVHHSHLVNLQCISTYIKTDVGYLMLKNGKNVQVSVRKKTEIIEILDKTHR
;
A
#
# COMPACT_ATOMS: atom_id res chain seq x y z
N MET A 1 -59.36 -34.40 -8.82
CA MET A 1 -59.09 -34.90 -10.19
C MET A 1 -58.62 -33.74 -11.05
N LYS A 2 -57.46 -33.91 -11.72
CA LYS A 2 -56.84 -33.08 -12.78
C LYS A 2 -56.34 -31.69 -12.32
N LEU A 3 -55.08 -31.46 -11.92
CA LEU A 3 -53.75 -31.83 -12.47
C LEU A 3 -53.35 -31.00 -13.72
N LEU A 4 -52.22 -30.29 -13.57
CA LEU A 4 -51.17 -29.96 -14.56
C LEU A 4 -51.41 -28.85 -15.61
N TYR A 5 -50.63 -27.76 -15.55
CA TYR A 5 -49.65 -27.29 -16.56
C TYR A 5 -49.25 -25.81 -16.27
N THR A 6 -48.12 -25.50 -15.62
CA THR A 6 -46.77 -25.18 -16.18
C THR A 6 -46.50 -23.67 -16.30
N ILE A 7 -45.48 -23.21 -15.55
CA ILE A 7 -44.29 -22.44 -15.96
C ILE A 7 -43.88 -21.50 -14.82
N LEU A 8 -42.95 -22.04 -14.03
CA LEU A 8 -42.06 -21.36 -13.11
C LEU A 8 -41.07 -20.54 -13.95
N LEU A 9 -41.25 -19.21 -14.06
CA LEU A 9 -40.21 -18.36 -14.65
C LEU A 9 -39.26 -17.90 -13.55
N TYR A 10 -38.27 -18.76 -13.30
CA TYR A 10 -37.05 -18.43 -12.57
C TYR A 10 -36.32 -17.33 -13.34
N LEU A 11 -36.54 -16.05 -12.98
CA LEU A 11 -35.70 -14.96 -13.46
C LEU A 11 -34.47 -14.89 -12.54
N THR A 12 -33.55 -15.83 -12.71
CA THR A 12 -32.18 -15.63 -12.24
C THR A 12 -31.62 -14.44 -13.00
N PHE A 13 -31.62 -13.27 -12.36
CA PHE A 13 -30.69 -12.21 -12.68
C PHE A 13 -29.28 -12.72 -12.39
N LEU A 14 -28.71 -13.48 -13.32
CA LEU A 14 -27.26 -13.50 -13.49
C LEU A 14 -26.89 -12.18 -14.18
N THR A 15 -26.87 -11.08 -13.41
CA THR A 15 -25.92 -10.01 -13.73
C THR A 15 -24.54 -10.53 -13.33
N GLY A 16 -23.99 -11.44 -14.13
CA GLY A 16 -22.55 -11.52 -14.25
C GLY A 16 -22.12 -10.19 -14.84
N PHE A 17 -21.78 -9.22 -13.99
CA PHE A 17 -21.07 -8.04 -14.42
C PHE A 17 -19.71 -8.52 -14.93
N SER A 18 -19.65 -8.82 -16.23
CA SER A 18 -18.39 -8.98 -16.94
C SER A 18 -17.65 -7.66 -16.82
N GLN A 19 -16.62 -7.65 -15.99
CA GLN A 19 -15.80 -6.48 -15.77
C GLN A 19 -14.89 -6.34 -17.00
N ASN A 20 -15.39 -5.65 -18.02
CA ASN A 20 -14.55 -5.22 -19.14
C ASN A 20 -13.31 -4.50 -18.56
N ASP A 21 -12.12 -4.86 -19.05
CA ASP A 21 -10.77 -4.44 -18.62
C ASP A 21 -10.50 -2.92 -18.72
N LYS A 22 -11.55 -2.12 -18.93
CA LYS A 22 -11.54 -0.67 -19.12
C LYS A 22 -12.22 0.09 -17.98
N SER A 23 -12.91 -0.61 -17.07
CA SER A 23 -13.53 0.02 -15.90
C SER A 23 -12.67 -0.22 -14.66
N PRO A 24 -12.60 0.75 -13.73
CA PRO A 24 -11.93 0.54 -12.45
C PRO A 24 -12.51 -0.66 -11.70
N TYR A 25 -11.66 -1.34 -10.93
CA TYR A 25 -12.04 -2.55 -10.23
C TYR A 25 -11.29 -2.75 -8.92
N LEU A 26 -11.86 -3.54 -8.03
CA LEU A 26 -11.24 -3.93 -6.77
C LEU A 26 -10.60 -5.31 -6.92
N LEU A 27 -9.26 -5.36 -6.91
CA LEU A 27 -8.48 -6.60 -6.94
C LEU A 27 -8.27 -7.09 -5.51
N VAL A 28 -8.84 -8.25 -5.19
CA VAL A 28 -8.82 -8.83 -3.84
C VAL A 28 -7.62 -9.76 -3.70
N SER A 29 -6.81 -9.56 -2.66
CA SER A 29 -5.62 -10.38 -2.39
C SER A 29 -5.84 -11.43 -1.31
N THR A 30 -6.92 -11.34 -0.53
CA THR A 30 -7.28 -12.32 0.49
C THR A 30 -7.90 -13.56 -0.14
N GLU A 31 -7.36 -14.75 0.17
CA GLU A 31 -7.90 -16.02 -0.30
C GLU A 31 -9.35 -16.24 0.18
N ASN A 32 -10.19 -16.79 -0.70
CA ASN A 32 -11.60 -17.09 -0.43
C ASN A 32 -12.46 -15.88 0.02
N ALA A 33 -11.98 -14.65 -0.13
CA ALA A 33 -12.77 -13.47 0.16
C ALA A 33 -13.78 -13.19 -0.96
N VAL A 34 -15.05 -13.04 -0.57
CA VAL A 34 -16.15 -12.74 -1.49
C VAL A 34 -16.55 -11.27 -1.29
N ILE A 35 -16.21 -10.44 -2.27
CA ILE A 35 -16.48 -9.00 -2.24
C ILE A 35 -17.20 -8.58 -3.52
N PRO A 36 -18.51 -8.85 -3.65
CA PRO A 36 -19.26 -8.47 -4.83
C PRO A 36 -19.36 -6.96 -5.02
N LEU A 37 -19.24 -6.53 -6.28
CA LEU A 37 -19.65 -5.21 -6.73
C LEU A 37 -21.19 -5.13 -6.70
N LYS A 38 -21.74 -4.38 -5.75
CA LYS A 38 -23.19 -4.19 -5.57
C LYS A 38 -23.77 -3.16 -6.54
N SER A 39 -23.02 -2.11 -6.86
CA SER A 39 -23.44 -1.15 -7.86
C SER A 39 -22.25 -0.43 -8.47
N SER A 40 -22.40 -0.02 -9.74
CA SER A 40 -21.47 0.85 -10.44
C SER A 40 -22.27 1.89 -11.20
N LYS A 41 -22.08 3.16 -10.88
CA LYS A 41 -22.71 4.30 -11.55
C LYS A 41 -21.64 5.15 -12.19
N THR A 42 -21.84 5.50 -13.45
CA THR A 42 -20.94 6.38 -14.19
C THR A 42 -21.71 7.60 -14.64
N GLY A 43 -21.32 8.77 -14.13
CA GLY A 43 -21.76 10.07 -14.63
C GLY A 43 -20.71 10.61 -15.60
N VAL A 44 -21.16 11.18 -16.72
CA VAL A 44 -20.29 11.80 -17.71
C VAL A 44 -20.85 13.18 -18.02
N GLU A 45 -20.00 14.19 -17.86
CA GLU A 45 -20.29 15.58 -18.24
C GLU A 45 -19.29 15.99 -19.33
N ILE A 46 -19.78 16.37 -20.50
CA ILE A 46 -18.93 16.74 -21.64
C ILE A 46 -18.90 18.27 -21.75
N SER A 47 -17.71 18.84 -21.71
CA SER A 47 -17.45 20.27 -21.87
C SER A 47 -16.43 20.47 -22.98
N GLY A 48 -16.91 20.74 -24.20
CA GLY A 48 -16.07 20.81 -25.39
C GLY A 48 -15.37 19.48 -25.66
N ILE A 49 -14.03 19.48 -25.63
CA ILE A 49 -13.20 18.27 -25.82
C ILE A 49 -12.90 17.51 -24.52
N ILE A 50 -13.35 18.01 -23.36
CA ILE A 50 -13.08 17.42 -22.05
C ILE A 50 -14.31 16.65 -21.59
N ALA A 51 -14.11 15.40 -21.17
CA ALA A 51 -15.13 14.60 -20.51
C ALA A 51 -14.79 14.46 -19.02
N HIS A 52 -15.61 15.04 -18.16
CA HIS A 52 -15.56 14.81 -16.72
C HIS A 52 -16.32 13.53 -16.40
N VAL A 53 -15.57 12.50 -15.99
CA VAL A 53 -16.14 11.19 -15.65
C VAL A 53 -16.11 11.00 -14.14
N ARG A 54 -17.27 10.69 -13.55
CA ARG A 54 -17.41 10.29 -12.15
C ARG A 54 -17.89 8.86 -12.08
N VAL A 55 -17.02 7.96 -11.59
CA VAL A 55 -17.36 6.57 -11.31
C VAL A 55 -17.64 6.42 -9.82
N THR A 56 -18.79 5.85 -9.46
CA THR A 56 -19.16 5.49 -8.09
C THR A 56 -19.43 4.00 -8.03
N GLN A 57 -18.58 3.26 -7.33
CA GLN A 57 -18.70 1.82 -7.15
C GLN A 57 -18.92 1.49 -5.67
N VAL A 58 -19.85 0.57 -5.42
CA VAL A 58 -20.16 0.08 -4.08
C VAL A 58 -19.82 -1.40 -4.02
N TYR A 59 -18.90 -1.74 -3.14
CA TYR A 59 -18.51 -3.12 -2.85
C TYR A 59 -19.02 -3.50 -1.47
N GLN A 60 -19.30 -4.79 -1.26
CA GLN A 60 -19.67 -5.32 0.05
C GLN A 60 -18.79 -6.51 0.37
N ASN A 61 -18.10 -6.49 1.52
CA ASN A 61 -17.49 -7.69 2.08
C ASN A 61 -18.61 -8.54 2.70
N GLU A 62 -18.91 -9.70 2.11
CA GLU A 62 -19.92 -10.64 2.63
C GLU A 62 -19.34 -11.63 3.64
N GLY A 63 -18.01 -11.68 3.76
CA GLY A 63 -17.32 -12.52 4.75
C GLY A 63 -17.16 -11.84 6.11
N SER A 64 -16.79 -12.64 7.11
CA SER A 64 -16.41 -12.17 8.45
C SER A 64 -14.90 -11.86 8.59
N GLN A 65 -14.10 -12.19 7.58
CA GLN A 65 -12.67 -11.93 7.58
C GLN A 65 -12.33 -10.50 7.15
N THR A 66 -11.25 -9.96 7.71
CA THR A 66 -10.65 -8.73 7.22
C THR A 66 -10.02 -8.99 5.85
N ILE A 67 -10.20 -8.05 4.94
CA ILE A 67 -9.83 -8.19 3.53
C ILE A 67 -8.69 -7.24 3.19
N GLU A 68 -7.77 -7.71 2.36
CA GLU A 68 -6.82 -6.87 1.65
C GLU A 68 -7.25 -6.77 0.18
N ALA A 69 -7.40 -5.55 -0.31
CA ALA A 69 -7.74 -5.31 -1.70
C ALA A 69 -7.07 -4.04 -2.24
N LYS A 70 -6.79 -4.04 -3.54
CA LYS A 70 -6.25 -2.92 -4.30
C LYS A 70 -7.30 -2.40 -5.26
N TYR A 71 -7.63 -1.12 -5.16
CA TYR A 71 -8.47 -0.48 -6.18
C TYR A 71 -7.60 -0.10 -7.38
N VAL A 72 -7.86 -0.73 -8.52
CA VAL A 72 -7.12 -0.56 -9.76
C VAL A 72 -7.93 0.32 -10.70
N PHE A 73 -7.34 1.44 -11.10
CA PHE A 73 -7.89 2.30 -12.14
C PHE A 73 -7.04 2.14 -13.41
N PRO A 74 -7.53 1.47 -14.46
CA PRO A 74 -6.83 1.38 -15.73
C PRO A 74 -6.95 2.74 -16.44
N LEU A 75 -5.94 3.60 -16.24
CA LEU A 75 -5.88 4.90 -16.93
C LEU A 75 -5.53 4.70 -18.41
N SER A 76 -6.26 5.37 -19.29
CA SER A 76 -5.75 5.63 -20.64
C SER A 76 -4.63 6.67 -20.57
N THR A 77 -3.75 6.70 -21.58
CA THR A 77 -2.66 7.70 -21.66
C THR A 77 -3.15 9.16 -21.71
N GLN A 78 -4.46 9.38 -21.92
CA GLN A 78 -5.09 10.69 -22.04
C GLN A 78 -5.98 11.03 -20.83
N ALA A 79 -6.08 10.15 -19.83
CA ALA A 79 -6.90 10.36 -18.65
C ALA A 79 -6.03 10.64 -17.43
N THR A 80 -6.53 11.51 -16.56
CA THR A 80 -5.92 11.79 -15.25
C THR A 80 -6.99 11.69 -14.17
N VAL A 81 -6.63 11.06 -13.05
CA VAL A 81 -7.48 11.07 -11.86
C VAL A 81 -7.19 12.36 -11.12
N HIS A 82 -8.20 13.20 -10.91
CA HIS A 82 -8.02 14.44 -10.13
C HIS A 82 -8.61 14.36 -8.72
N LYS A 83 -9.49 13.38 -8.45
CA LYS A 83 -10.09 13.16 -7.13
C LYS A 83 -10.45 11.70 -6.95
N MET A 84 -10.05 11.12 -5.81
CA MET A 84 -10.50 9.81 -5.38
C MET A 84 -10.86 9.86 -3.90
N GLN A 85 -12.02 9.33 -3.57
CA GLN A 85 -12.51 9.20 -2.20
C GLN A 85 -13.10 7.81 -2.05
N MET A 86 -12.75 7.14 -0.96
CA MET A 86 -13.25 5.82 -0.61
C MET A 86 -13.88 5.89 0.77
N THR A 87 -15.11 5.38 0.91
CA THR A 87 -15.78 5.29 2.20
C THR A 87 -15.84 3.83 2.62
N ILE A 88 -15.26 3.51 3.78
CA ILE A 88 -15.25 2.17 4.37
C ILE A 88 -15.94 2.24 5.73
N GLY A 89 -17.17 1.74 5.81
CA GLY A 89 -18.01 1.91 7.00
C GLY A 89 -18.18 3.40 7.33
N ILE A 90 -17.70 3.83 8.50
CA ILE A 90 -17.72 5.24 8.93
C ILE A 90 -16.48 6.05 8.51
N ARG A 91 -15.46 5.40 7.94
CA ARG A 91 -14.18 6.04 7.62
C ARG A 91 -14.19 6.55 6.19
N ILE A 92 -13.83 7.81 6.01
CA ILE A 92 -13.60 8.41 4.69
C ILE A 92 -12.10 8.49 4.46
N VAL A 93 -11.63 7.88 3.38
CA VAL A 93 -10.26 7.91 2.91
C VAL A 93 -10.22 8.79 1.66
N ASN A 94 -9.56 9.93 1.77
CA ASN A 94 -9.32 10.81 0.62
C ASN A 94 -7.95 10.48 0.04
N ALA A 95 -7.86 10.29 -1.26
CA ALA A 95 -6.58 10.16 -1.94
C ALA A 95 -5.95 11.53 -2.11
N GLU A 96 -4.68 11.65 -1.73
CA GLU A 96 -3.83 12.75 -2.18
C GLU A 96 -3.28 12.38 -3.54
N ILE A 97 -3.62 13.18 -4.55
CA ILE A 97 -3.22 12.94 -5.93
C ILE A 97 -2.30 14.06 -6.37
N TYR A 98 -1.12 13.68 -6.85
CA TYR A 98 -0.09 14.59 -7.31
C TYR A 98 0.18 14.31 -8.80
N GLU A 99 0.57 15.34 -9.55
CA GLU A 99 1.10 15.14 -10.90
C GLU A 99 2.33 14.23 -10.83
N LYS A 100 2.62 13.42 -11.85
CA LYS A 100 3.72 12.44 -11.84
C LYS A 100 5.04 12.98 -11.29
N GLN A 101 5.46 14.17 -11.71
CA GLN A 101 6.71 14.78 -11.26
C GLN A 101 6.64 15.20 -9.78
N GLU A 102 5.50 15.72 -9.35
CA GLU A 102 5.27 16.10 -7.96
C GLU A 102 5.14 14.87 -7.05
N ALA A 103 4.43 13.84 -7.50
CA ALA A 103 4.33 12.55 -6.83
C ALA A 103 5.71 11.93 -6.60
N GLN A 104 6.59 12.02 -7.60
CA GLN A 104 7.97 11.58 -7.49
C GLN A 104 8.73 12.38 -6.42
N LYS A 105 8.60 13.72 -6.40
CA LYS A 105 9.24 14.57 -5.38
C LYS A 105 8.72 14.26 -3.97
N VAL A 106 7.41 14.07 -3.83
CA VAL A 106 6.78 13.70 -2.55
C VAL A 106 7.28 12.33 -2.10
N TYR A 107 7.40 11.37 -3.01
CA TYR A 107 7.93 10.05 -2.74
C TYR A 107 9.40 10.09 -2.30
N GLU A 108 10.26 10.81 -3.04
CA GLU A 108 11.68 10.99 -2.69
C GLU A 108 11.85 11.68 -1.33
N LYS A 109 11.04 12.72 -1.07
CA LYS A 109 11.00 13.37 0.25
C LYS A 109 10.60 12.38 1.34
N ALA A 110 9.58 11.56 1.11
CA ALA A 110 9.15 10.55 2.08
C ALA A 110 10.26 9.54 2.37
N LEU A 111 11.05 9.12 1.38
CA LEU A 111 12.21 8.25 1.59
C LEU A 111 13.27 8.91 2.47
N TYR A 112 13.56 10.20 2.25
CA TYR A 112 14.49 10.96 3.08
C TYR A 112 14.01 11.10 4.53
N ASP A 113 12.70 11.32 4.71
CA ASP A 113 12.09 11.51 6.04
C ASP A 113 12.08 10.21 6.87
N ILE A 114 12.23 9.03 6.27
CA ILE A 114 12.23 7.76 7.00
C ILE A 114 13.61 7.50 7.61
N ILE A 115 13.64 7.38 8.95
CA ILE A 115 14.84 7.01 9.70
C ILE A 115 15.01 5.49 9.74
N ARG A 116 13.95 4.78 10.14
CA ARG A 116 13.94 3.32 10.30
C ARG A 116 12.53 2.76 10.24
N CYS A 117 12.43 1.49 9.90
CA CYS A 117 11.22 0.69 10.01
C CYS A 117 11.40 -0.40 11.07
N GLU A 118 10.32 -0.70 11.79
CA GLU A 118 10.26 -1.68 12.86
C GLU A 118 9.16 -2.71 12.57
N SER A 119 9.49 -3.99 12.72
CA SER A 119 8.49 -5.04 12.62
C SER A 119 7.66 -5.08 13.90
N ASP A 120 6.34 -5.08 13.75
CA ASP A 120 5.37 -5.34 14.80
C ASP A 120 4.48 -6.51 14.36
N SER A 121 4.93 -7.74 14.67
CA SER A 121 4.35 -8.98 14.15
C SER A 121 4.30 -8.96 12.60
N ASN A 122 3.10 -9.01 12.00
CA ASN A 122 2.90 -8.94 10.55
C ASN A 122 2.74 -7.51 10.00
N ASN A 123 2.99 -6.50 10.83
CA ASN A 123 2.87 -5.09 10.49
C ASN A 123 4.24 -4.40 10.58
N THR A 124 4.32 -3.19 10.04
CA THR A 124 5.54 -2.37 10.06
C THR A 124 5.24 -0.98 10.55
N ILE A 125 6.06 -0.49 11.47
CA ILE A 125 6.03 0.88 11.98
C ILE A 125 7.20 1.64 11.36
N PHE A 126 6.90 2.68 10.60
CA PHE A 126 7.88 3.65 10.10
C PHE A 126 8.11 4.73 11.15
N HIS A 127 9.38 5.02 11.43
CA HIS A 127 9.79 6.11 12.30
C HIS A 127 10.38 7.23 11.44
N LEU A 128 9.74 8.39 11.45
CA LEU A 128 10.13 9.54 10.65
C LEU A 128 11.02 10.53 11.43
N GLN A 129 11.69 11.43 10.70
CA GLN A 129 12.54 12.47 11.28
C GLN A 129 11.78 13.42 12.22
N ASP A 130 10.53 13.74 11.89
CA ASP A 130 9.65 14.59 12.70
C ASP A 130 9.03 13.89 13.92
N LYS A 131 9.54 12.70 14.27
CA LYS A 131 9.08 11.83 15.38
C LYS A 131 7.69 11.21 15.17
N ARG A 132 7.01 11.47 14.04
CA ARG A 132 5.78 10.76 13.70
C ARG A 132 6.08 9.28 13.44
N LYS A 133 5.07 8.46 13.72
CA LYS A 133 5.08 7.03 13.42
C LYS A 133 3.95 6.70 12.47
N ILE A 134 4.25 5.97 11.40
CA ILE A 134 3.25 5.45 10.47
C ILE A 134 3.16 3.95 10.65
N PHE A 135 1.98 3.45 10.99
CA PHE A 135 1.71 2.01 11.09
C PHE A 135 1.12 1.50 9.77
N VAL A 136 1.70 0.43 9.24
CA VAL A 136 1.28 -0.18 7.96
C VAL A 136 1.10 -1.68 8.11
N THR A 137 0.01 -2.20 7.54
CA THR A 137 -0.36 -3.63 7.57
C THR A 137 0.37 -4.46 6.51
N LYS A 138 1.67 -4.20 6.35
CA LYS A 138 2.57 -4.96 5.49
C LYS A 138 3.80 -5.35 6.28
N THR A 139 4.37 -6.51 5.96
CA THR A 139 5.50 -7.07 6.72
C THR A 139 6.77 -6.27 6.49
N LEU A 140 7.70 -6.32 7.45
CA LEU A 140 9.01 -5.68 7.28
C LEU A 140 9.77 -6.25 6.07
N LYS A 141 9.55 -7.52 5.73
CA LYS A 141 10.14 -8.15 4.53
C LYS A 141 9.66 -7.46 3.25
N TYR A 142 8.36 -7.21 3.12
CA TYR A 142 7.80 -6.50 1.97
C TYR A 142 8.50 -5.13 1.75
N PHE A 143 8.72 -4.38 2.83
CA PHE A 143 9.41 -3.09 2.74
C PHE A 143 10.92 -3.20 2.54
N ALA A 144 11.57 -4.23 3.10
CA ALA A 144 12.98 -4.48 2.83
C ALA A 144 13.21 -4.76 1.34
N ASP A 145 12.32 -5.51 0.70
CA ASP A 145 12.39 -5.79 -0.74
C ASP A 145 12.05 -4.52 -1.55
N LEU A 146 11.00 -3.79 -1.18
CA LEU A 146 10.59 -2.53 -1.85
C LEU A 146 11.65 -1.43 -1.78
N LEU A 147 12.33 -1.31 -0.64
CA LEU A 147 13.31 -0.26 -0.37
C LEU A 147 14.77 -0.71 -0.62
N SER A 148 14.96 -1.91 -1.16
CA SER A 148 16.29 -2.50 -1.41
C SER A 148 17.17 -1.64 -2.31
N SER A 149 16.58 -0.86 -3.22
CA SER A 149 17.28 0.07 -4.11
C SER A 149 17.51 1.48 -3.53
N HIS A 150 17.11 1.74 -2.28
CA HIS A 150 17.05 3.09 -1.71
C HIS A 150 17.85 3.23 -0.40
N ASP A 151 19.13 2.87 -0.34
CA ASP A 151 19.99 3.03 0.86
C ASP A 151 19.39 2.50 2.19
N PHE A 152 18.43 1.57 2.13
CA PHE A 152 17.85 0.91 3.28
C PHE A 152 18.49 -0.46 3.46
N VAL A 153 18.98 -0.73 4.67
CA VAL A 153 19.58 -2.02 5.01
C VAL A 153 18.84 -2.67 6.16
N ARG A 154 18.49 -3.95 5.98
CA ARG A 154 17.87 -4.73 7.05
C ARG A 154 18.97 -5.18 7.99
N VAL A 155 18.99 -4.63 9.21
CA VAL A 155 20.06 -4.86 10.21
C VAL A 155 19.70 -5.95 11.22
N HIS A 156 18.39 -6.19 11.41
CA HIS A 156 17.85 -7.18 12.32
C HIS A 156 16.57 -7.79 11.73
N HIS A 157 16.08 -8.90 12.30
CA HIS A 157 14.80 -9.48 11.85
C HIS A 157 13.63 -8.51 12.09
N SER A 158 13.73 -7.63 13.09
CA SER A 158 12.74 -6.61 13.43
C SER A 158 13.09 -5.18 12.98
N HIS A 159 14.25 -4.93 12.36
CA HIS A 159 14.68 -3.57 12.01
C HIS A 159 15.26 -3.43 10.59
N LEU A 160 14.76 -2.42 9.88
CA LEU A 160 15.25 -1.91 8.60
C LEU A 160 15.66 -0.45 8.82
N VAL A 161 16.87 -0.05 8.42
CA VAL A 161 17.45 1.26 8.77
C VAL A 161 17.89 1.98 7.51
N ASN A 162 17.63 3.28 7.45
CA ASN A 162 18.17 4.16 6.42
C ASN A 162 19.66 4.43 6.71
N LEU A 163 20.54 4.08 5.78
CA LEU A 163 22.00 4.27 5.91
C LEU A 163 22.37 5.74 6.15
N GLN A 164 21.67 6.67 5.49
CA GLN A 164 21.90 8.11 5.62
C GLN A 164 21.60 8.65 7.03
N CYS A 165 20.82 7.90 7.83
CA CYS A 165 20.45 8.26 9.20
C CYS A 165 21.35 7.63 10.26
N ILE A 166 22.36 6.84 9.88
CA ILE A 166 23.30 6.23 10.81
C ILE A 166 24.35 7.27 11.21
N SER A 167 24.69 7.31 12.49
CA SER A 167 25.76 8.15 13.03
C SER A 167 27.04 7.35 13.24
N THR A 168 26.95 6.16 13.85
CA THR A 168 28.12 5.33 14.18
C THR A 168 27.68 3.90 14.51
N TYR A 169 28.57 2.94 14.29
CA TYR A 169 28.43 1.57 14.78
C TYR A 169 29.20 1.36 16.08
N ILE A 170 28.52 0.88 17.11
CA ILE A 170 29.07 0.59 18.44
C ILE A 170 29.41 -0.90 18.52
N LYS A 171 30.72 -1.20 18.53
CA LYS A 171 31.28 -2.55 18.64
C LYS A 171 31.15 -3.07 20.07
N THR A 172 30.03 -3.73 20.36
CA THR A 172 29.77 -4.51 21.59
C THR A 172 29.49 -5.97 21.22
N ASP A 173 29.41 -6.86 22.23
CA ASP A 173 29.10 -8.28 22.05
C ASP A 173 27.87 -8.52 21.19
N VAL A 174 26.85 -7.66 21.33
CA VAL A 174 25.62 -7.70 20.56
C VAL A 174 25.69 -6.82 19.29
N GLY A 175 26.37 -5.67 19.35
CA GLY A 175 26.54 -4.75 18.22
C GLY A 175 25.32 -3.85 18.01
N TYR A 176 25.53 -2.53 18.07
CA TYR A 176 24.45 -1.54 17.91
C TYR A 176 24.79 -0.49 16.86
N LEU A 177 23.78 -0.04 16.13
CA LEU A 177 23.84 1.18 15.32
C LEU A 177 23.26 2.34 16.11
N MET A 178 24.05 3.39 16.28
CA MET A 178 23.58 4.67 16.80
C MET A 178 23.08 5.51 15.64
N LEU A 179 21.81 5.90 15.69
CA LEU A 179 21.19 6.76 14.70
C LEU A 179 21.42 8.24 15.04
N LYS A 180 21.31 9.11 14.05
CA LYS A 180 21.44 10.58 14.22
C LYS A 180 20.45 11.17 15.23
N ASN A 181 19.32 10.49 15.49
CA ASN A 181 18.36 10.88 16.51
C ASN A 181 18.68 10.36 17.93
N GLY A 182 19.87 9.78 18.14
CA GLY A 182 20.34 9.24 19.42
C GLY A 182 19.75 7.87 19.79
N LYS A 183 18.88 7.28 18.97
CA LYS A 183 18.35 5.93 19.22
C LYS A 183 19.34 4.86 18.77
N ASN A 184 19.41 3.79 19.55
CA ASN A 184 20.21 2.62 19.21
C ASN A 184 19.34 1.52 18.61
N VAL A 185 19.84 0.89 17.55
CA VAL A 185 19.21 -0.25 16.87
C VAL A 185 20.16 -1.43 16.91
N GLN A 186 19.67 -2.57 17.39
CA GLN A 186 20.46 -3.79 17.47
C GLN A 186 20.75 -4.36 16.08
N VAL A 187 21.97 -4.86 15.88
CA VAL A 187 22.37 -5.55 14.65
C VAL A 187 22.46 -7.05 14.90
N SER A 188 21.92 -7.86 13.99
CA SER A 188 22.10 -9.31 14.04
C SER A 188 23.57 -9.69 13.87
N VAL A 189 24.06 -10.64 14.65
CA VAL A 189 25.46 -11.11 14.63
C VAL A 189 25.93 -11.44 13.20
N ARG A 190 25.10 -12.15 12.43
CA ARG A 190 25.39 -12.54 11.04
C ARG A 190 25.56 -11.36 10.07
N LYS A 191 24.98 -10.20 10.39
CA LYS A 191 25.00 -8.99 9.56
C LYS A 191 26.05 -7.98 9.98
N LYS A 192 26.76 -8.18 11.09
CA LYS A 192 27.77 -7.24 11.59
C LYS A 192 28.82 -6.91 10.53
N THR A 193 29.38 -7.94 9.89
CA THR A 193 30.43 -7.78 8.86
C THR A 193 29.91 -6.98 7.66
N GLU A 194 28.74 -7.35 7.13
CA GLU A 194 28.06 -6.65 6.02
C GLU A 194 27.85 -5.16 6.33
N ILE A 195 27.34 -4.84 7.53
CA ILE A 195 27.06 -3.45 7.93
C ILE A 195 28.34 -2.63 8.10
N ILE A 196 29.40 -3.22 8.67
CA ILE A 196 30.69 -2.54 8.82
C ILE A 196 31.27 -2.20 7.43
N GLU A 197 31.23 -3.15 6.50
CA GLU A 197 31.71 -2.92 5.12
C GLU A 197 30.90 -1.84 4.38
N ILE A 198 29.58 -1.79 4.60
CA ILE A 198 28.73 -0.76 4.00
C ILE A 198 29.09 0.62 4.56
N LEU A 199 29.24 0.75 5.88
CA LEU A 199 29.58 2.02 6.52
C LEU A 199 30.97 2.53 6.11
N ASP A 200 31.95 1.64 5.97
CA ASP A 200 33.29 2.02 5.52
C ASP A 200 33.30 2.55 4.07
N LYS A 201 32.40 2.06 3.21
CA LYS A 201 32.23 2.55 1.83
C LYS A 201 31.52 3.90 1.76
N THR A 202 30.57 4.15 2.66
CA THR A 202 29.78 5.40 2.67
C THR A 202 30.56 6.58 3.26
N HIS A 203 31.61 6.34 4.06
CA HIS A 203 32.46 7.38 4.68
C HIS A 203 33.77 7.67 3.93
N ARG A 204 33.95 7.13 2.71
CA ARG A 204 35.01 7.52 1.77
C ARG A 204 34.48 8.50 0.74
#